data_AF-A0A383W3I0-F1
#
_entry.id   AF-A0A383W3I0-F1
#
_cell.length_a   1.000
_cell.length_b   1.000
_cell.length_c   1.000
_cell.angle_alpha   90.00
_cell.angle_beta   90.00
_cell.angle_gamma   90.00
#
_symmetry.space_group_name_H-M   'P 1'
#
loop_
_entity.id
_entity.type
_entity.pdbx_description
1 polymer ?
#
loop_
_entity_poly.entity_id
_entity_poly.type
_entity_poly.pdbx_seq_one_letter_code
_entity_poly.pdbx_strand_id
1 'polypeptide(L)'
;MAAYPGHDACLPQQTAAVLAAMQQQPDYAVLQQFSPCALHRLLQGRTLWVVGDSLMRNTYFALRCFMLDFWNHSLGECAVSPNRALQKALYTAADTNITSSMGSRVITDVPHCVHLLAGGRICWVHSVRGEEFADANPQAPGLLQVLQKTVASPQDVFFLNFGRWHFTNCRGLQQEPYSRALQQLGQLYQATKGSFPHLLFKVPAHDHTACKDGQRLELDRCLPAGRGNYSLAVGRSLTNEATSILSKYGVPVLDTYNLTVGMHMAHIARDCLHYCSPGVPEAEIFAMYKALRRQGLTPLSSSSSSSSSSSSSSSSSASAATGGSADAAANHVCVPVSDTNKPPAGWSAYYDSLVRNSTSKQPMALEADLY
;
A
#
# COMPACT_ATOMS: atom_id res chain seq x y z
N MET A 1 -15.28 16.50 -5.58
CA MET A 1 -15.41 15.08 -5.20
C MET A 1 -16.79 14.90 -4.58
N ALA A 2 -17.69 14.19 -5.23
CA ALA A 2 -18.95 13.80 -4.59
C ALA A 2 -18.61 12.79 -3.48
N ALA A 3 -19.08 13.04 -2.26
CA ALA A 3 -18.96 12.06 -1.18
C ALA A 3 -19.62 10.75 -1.64
N TYR A 4 -18.91 9.63 -1.52
CA TYR A 4 -19.52 8.32 -1.75
C TYR A 4 -20.71 8.20 -0.78
N PRO A 5 -21.96 8.06 -1.28
CA PRO A 5 -23.11 7.95 -0.41
C PRO A 5 -22.97 6.69 0.45
N GLY A 6 -22.74 6.87 1.75
CA GLY A 6 -22.52 5.79 2.71
C GLY A 6 -21.22 5.86 3.52
N HIS A 7 -20.27 6.74 3.18
CA HIS A 7 -19.14 7.05 4.05
C HIS A 7 -19.39 8.35 4.79
N ASP A 8 -19.54 8.25 6.11
CA ASP A 8 -19.65 9.41 6.99
C ASP A 8 -18.40 10.29 6.81
N ALA A 9 -18.62 11.59 6.58
CA ALA A 9 -17.53 12.55 6.47
C ALA A 9 -16.75 12.65 7.79
N CYS A 10 -15.44 12.82 7.70
CA CYS A 10 -14.60 13.02 8.87
C CYS A 10 -14.97 14.31 9.62
N LEU A 11 -15.14 14.20 10.93
CA LEU A 11 -15.43 15.30 11.84
C LEU A 11 -14.12 15.97 12.29
N PRO A 12 -14.08 17.30 12.46
CA PRO A 12 -12.88 18.03 12.88
C PRO A 12 -12.20 17.48 14.14
N GLN A 13 -12.98 16.98 15.10
CA GLN A 13 -12.46 16.39 16.33
C GLN A 13 -11.62 15.11 16.12
N GLN A 14 -11.85 14.38 15.02
CA GLN A 14 -11.13 13.15 14.70
C GLN A 14 -9.69 13.47 14.26
N THR A 15 -9.54 14.49 13.39
CA THR A 15 -8.23 15.06 13.03
C THR A 15 -7.53 15.68 14.24
N ALA A 16 -8.24 16.44 15.06
CA ALA A 16 -7.68 17.09 16.24
C ALA A 16 -7.11 16.07 17.25
N ALA A 17 -7.76 14.91 17.41
CA ALA A 17 -7.26 13.83 18.27
C ALA A 17 -5.91 13.28 17.80
N VAL A 18 -5.71 13.13 16.49
CA VAL A 18 -4.42 12.71 15.94
C VAL A 18 -3.36 13.77 16.17
N LEU A 19 -3.67 15.04 15.86
CA LEU A 19 -2.72 16.14 16.06
C LEU A 19 -2.29 16.26 17.53
N ALA A 20 -3.22 16.15 18.46
CA ALA A 20 -2.93 16.17 19.89
C ALA A 20 -2.00 15.02 20.32
N ALA A 21 -2.19 13.81 19.77
CA ALA A 21 -1.30 12.69 20.04
C ALA A 21 0.07 12.84 19.36
N MET A 22 0.13 13.47 18.17
CA MET A 22 1.39 13.80 17.49
C MET A 22 2.19 14.87 18.24
N GLN A 23 1.52 15.84 18.87
CA GLN A 23 2.16 16.87 19.72
C GLN A 23 2.94 16.29 20.89
N GLN A 24 2.59 15.08 21.35
CA GLN A 24 3.29 14.37 22.42
C GLN A 24 4.49 13.56 21.91
N GLN A 25 4.71 13.49 20.59
CA GLN A 25 5.83 12.72 20.03
C GLN A 25 7.12 13.54 20.11
N PRO A 26 8.28 12.91 20.45
CA PRO A 26 9.56 13.61 20.54
C PRO A 26 10.00 14.34 19.26
N ASP A 27 9.49 13.92 18.10
CA ASP A 27 9.81 14.47 16.79
C ASP A 27 8.72 15.39 16.22
N TYR A 28 7.80 15.88 17.06
CA TYR A 28 6.76 16.81 16.65
C TYR A 28 7.33 18.09 16.00
N ALA A 29 8.45 18.62 16.51
CA ALA A 29 9.10 19.78 15.90
C ALA A 29 9.58 19.50 14.46
N VAL A 30 10.00 18.26 14.16
CA VAL A 30 10.38 17.85 12.81
C VAL A 30 9.13 17.66 11.94
N LEU A 31 8.04 17.12 12.49
CA LEU A 31 6.75 17.03 11.81
C LEU A 31 6.25 18.42 11.37
N GLN A 32 6.39 19.44 12.21
CA GLN A 32 5.99 20.81 11.86
C GLN A 32 6.74 21.39 10.66
N GLN A 33 7.93 20.86 10.36
CA GLN A 33 8.74 21.24 9.20
C GLN A 33 8.54 20.29 8.01
N PHE A 34 7.84 19.18 8.21
CA PHE A 34 7.55 18.22 7.16
C PHE A 34 6.51 18.81 6.21
N SER A 35 6.84 18.81 4.92
CA SER A 35 6.02 19.39 3.87
C SER A 35 6.04 18.51 2.62
N PRO A 36 5.07 18.67 1.70
CA PRO A 36 5.07 17.97 0.43
C PRO A 36 6.37 18.16 -0.36
N CYS A 37 7.00 19.36 -0.27
CA CYS A 37 8.31 19.64 -0.88
C CYS A 37 9.42 18.70 -0.38
N ALA A 38 9.42 18.38 0.91
CA ALA A 38 10.44 17.52 1.51
C ALA A 38 10.33 16.08 0.99
N LEU A 39 9.11 15.56 0.88
CA LEU A 39 8.86 14.22 0.32
C LEU A 39 9.08 14.20 -1.19
N HIS A 40 8.58 15.20 -1.93
CA HIS A 40 8.74 15.31 -3.38
C HIS A 40 10.20 15.23 -3.79
N ARG A 41 11.08 15.96 -3.11
CA ARG A 41 12.53 15.94 -3.38
C ARG A 41 13.14 14.54 -3.28
N LEU A 42 12.64 13.68 -2.38
CA LEU A 42 13.11 12.29 -2.28
C LEU A 42 12.54 11.40 -3.40
N LEU A 43 11.34 11.70 -3.88
CA LEU A 43 10.60 10.90 -4.87
C LEU A 43 10.84 11.34 -6.32
N GLN A 44 11.52 12.46 -6.57
CA GLN A 44 11.86 12.90 -7.92
C GLN A 44 12.58 11.80 -8.70
N GLY A 45 11.98 11.38 -9.81
CA GLY A 45 12.49 10.30 -10.67
C GLY A 45 12.32 8.89 -10.11
N ARG A 46 11.63 8.70 -8.97
CA ARG A 46 11.36 7.40 -8.35
C ARG A 46 9.88 7.07 -8.35
N THR A 47 9.55 5.79 -8.31
CA THR A 47 8.20 5.32 -7.96
C THR A 47 8.15 4.99 -6.48
N LEU A 48 7.18 5.55 -5.75
CA LEU A 48 6.77 5.07 -4.44
C LEU A 48 5.66 4.03 -4.64
N TRP A 49 6.00 2.75 -4.41
CA TRP A 49 5.06 1.64 -4.41
C TRP A 49 4.44 1.51 -3.02
N VAL A 50 3.18 1.91 -2.89
CA VAL A 50 2.34 1.68 -1.73
C VAL A 50 1.61 0.36 -1.97
N VAL A 51 1.94 -0.67 -1.20
CA VAL A 51 1.39 -2.03 -1.41
C VAL A 51 0.84 -2.56 -0.09
N GLY A 52 -0.39 -3.05 -0.11
CA GLY A 52 -1.00 -3.62 1.08
C GLY A 52 -2.51 -3.77 1.02
N ASP A 53 -3.12 -3.78 2.19
CA ASP A 53 -4.56 -3.86 2.36
C ASP A 53 -5.25 -2.47 2.36
N SER A 54 -6.51 -2.44 2.77
CA SER A 54 -7.31 -1.22 2.81
C SER A 54 -6.73 -0.10 3.70
N LEU A 55 -5.86 -0.40 4.67
CA LEU A 55 -5.16 0.63 5.44
C LEU A 55 -4.10 1.33 4.58
N MET A 56 -3.38 0.58 3.72
CA MET A 56 -2.43 1.18 2.78
C MET A 56 -3.11 1.92 1.64
N ARG A 57 -4.31 1.48 1.24
CA ARG A 57 -5.18 2.27 0.34
C ARG A 57 -5.49 3.64 0.95
N ASN A 58 -5.77 3.68 2.25
CA ASN A 58 -6.01 4.92 2.98
C ASN A 58 -4.76 5.81 3.00
N THR A 59 -3.58 5.22 3.23
CA THR A 59 -2.29 5.92 3.11
C THR A 59 -2.03 6.44 1.69
N TYR A 60 -2.36 5.68 0.65
CA TYR A 60 -2.24 6.13 -0.75
C TYR A 60 -3.11 7.36 -1.03
N PHE A 61 -4.37 7.37 -0.60
CA PHE A 61 -5.24 8.54 -0.79
C PHE A 61 -4.74 9.75 -0.01
N ALA A 62 -4.25 9.55 1.21
CA ALA A 62 -3.61 10.62 1.97
C ALA A 62 -2.35 11.16 1.27
N LEU A 63 -1.52 10.29 0.68
CA LEU A 63 -0.37 10.71 -0.13
C LEU A 63 -0.81 11.53 -1.35
N ARG A 64 -1.91 11.14 -2.00
CA ARG A 64 -2.50 11.87 -3.13
C ARG A 64 -2.91 13.30 -2.74
N CYS A 65 -3.58 13.44 -1.59
CA CYS A 65 -3.96 14.75 -1.05
C CYS A 65 -2.74 15.55 -0.59
N PHE A 66 -1.79 14.91 0.10
CA PHE A 66 -0.56 15.54 0.58
C PHE A 66 0.31 16.05 -0.57
N MET A 67 0.35 15.32 -1.69
CA MET A 67 1.17 15.64 -2.86
C MET A 67 0.37 16.36 -3.96
N LEU A 68 -0.77 16.96 -3.63
CA LEU A 68 -1.72 17.52 -4.61
C LEU A 68 -1.07 18.56 -5.54
N ASP A 69 -0.25 19.47 -4.99
CA ASP A 69 0.44 20.51 -5.75
C ASP A 69 1.58 19.96 -6.63
N PHE A 70 2.03 18.74 -6.35
CA PHE A 70 3.04 18.04 -7.14
C PHE A 70 2.42 17.01 -8.08
N TRP A 71 1.10 16.82 -8.11
CA TRP A 71 0.47 15.90 -9.05
C TRP A 71 0.34 16.57 -10.42
N ASN A 72 0.75 15.89 -11.47
CA ASN A 72 0.39 16.23 -12.84
C ASN A 72 -1.11 15.91 -13.12
N HIS A 73 -1.98 16.83 -12.73
CA HIS A 73 -3.45 16.73 -12.89
C HIS A 73 -3.89 16.51 -14.33
N SER A 74 -3.10 16.93 -15.33
CA SER A 74 -3.45 16.75 -16.75
C SER A 74 -3.47 15.28 -17.19
N LEU A 75 -2.73 14.41 -16.48
CA LEU A 75 -2.71 12.97 -16.73
C LEU A 75 -3.79 12.23 -15.93
N GLY A 76 -4.26 12.80 -14.81
CA GLY A 76 -5.14 12.10 -13.88
C GLY A 76 -4.44 10.90 -13.21
N GLU A 77 -5.23 9.87 -12.91
CA GLU A 77 -4.72 8.58 -12.42
C GLU A 77 -4.50 7.64 -13.61
N CYS A 78 -3.35 6.98 -13.62
CA CYS A 78 -2.90 6.13 -14.70
C CYS A 78 -2.78 4.68 -14.26
N ALA A 79 -3.01 3.73 -15.16
CA ALA A 79 -2.56 2.37 -14.94
C ALA A 79 -1.03 2.32 -14.74
N VAL A 80 -0.54 1.31 -14.00
CA VAL A 80 0.90 1.13 -13.72
C VAL A 80 1.74 0.98 -15.00
N SER A 81 1.15 0.40 -16.05
CA SER A 81 1.77 0.20 -17.37
C SER A 81 0.69 0.23 -18.45
N PRO A 82 0.95 0.74 -19.67
CA PRO A 82 0.03 0.61 -20.80
C PRO A 82 -0.11 -0.84 -21.31
N ASN A 83 0.79 -1.75 -20.91
CA ASN A 83 0.75 -3.15 -21.31
C ASN A 83 -0.35 -3.91 -20.52
N ARG A 84 -1.45 -4.25 -21.19
CA ARG A 84 -2.57 -4.98 -20.60
C ARG A 84 -2.20 -6.36 -20.04
N ALA A 85 -1.31 -7.10 -20.71
CA ALA A 85 -0.86 -8.41 -20.22
C ALA A 85 -0.11 -8.28 -18.90
N LEU A 86 0.68 -7.22 -18.77
CA LEU A 86 1.40 -6.91 -17.54
C LEU A 86 0.47 -6.44 -16.42
N GLN A 87 -0.52 -5.58 -16.72
CA GLN A 87 -1.55 -5.22 -15.75
C GLN A 87 -2.30 -6.46 -15.23
N LYS A 88 -2.63 -7.41 -16.14
CA LYS A 88 -3.25 -8.68 -15.76
C LYS A 88 -2.34 -9.50 -14.85
N ALA A 89 -1.05 -9.62 -15.18
CA ALA A 89 -0.09 -10.36 -14.35
C ALA A 89 0.04 -9.76 -12.95
N LEU A 90 0.09 -8.42 -12.83
CA LEU A 90 0.12 -7.72 -11.55
C LEU A 90 -1.17 -7.97 -10.75
N TYR A 91 -2.32 -7.86 -11.41
CA TYR A 91 -3.62 -8.14 -10.79
C TYR A 91 -3.69 -9.59 -10.30
N THR A 92 -3.33 -10.58 -11.13
CA THR A 92 -3.34 -12.01 -10.76
C THR A 92 -2.38 -12.32 -9.63
N ALA A 93 -1.19 -11.72 -9.60
CA ALA A 93 -0.25 -11.90 -8.49
C ALA A 93 -0.77 -11.32 -7.16
N ALA A 94 -1.67 -10.34 -7.24
CA ALA A 94 -2.30 -9.69 -6.09
C ALA A 94 -3.70 -10.26 -5.72
N ASP A 95 -4.32 -11.06 -6.60
CA ASP A 95 -5.66 -11.65 -6.43
C ASP A 95 -5.56 -13.18 -6.33
N THR A 96 -5.04 -13.69 -5.21
CA THR A 96 -4.80 -15.13 -5.05
C THR A 96 -6.01 -15.92 -4.56
N ASN A 97 -7.15 -15.26 -4.28
CA ASN A 97 -8.37 -15.88 -3.74
C ASN A 97 -8.13 -16.74 -2.46
N ILE A 98 -7.07 -16.46 -1.71
CA ILE A 98 -6.72 -17.22 -0.51
C ILE A 98 -7.66 -16.86 0.64
N THR A 99 -8.32 -17.86 1.23
CA THR A 99 -9.22 -17.71 2.38
C THR A 99 -8.51 -17.15 3.62
N SER A 100 -8.99 -16.05 4.18
CA SER A 100 -8.41 -15.37 5.36
C SER A 100 -9.26 -15.52 6.62
N SER A 101 -8.68 -15.20 7.79
CA SER A 101 -9.42 -14.93 9.04
C SER A 101 -10.57 -13.93 8.86
N MET A 102 -10.50 -13.05 7.86
CA MET A 102 -11.56 -12.09 7.50
C MET A 102 -12.55 -12.61 6.44
N GLY A 103 -12.40 -13.86 5.96
CA GLY A 103 -13.28 -14.48 4.97
C GLY A 103 -12.64 -14.64 3.59
N SER A 104 -13.47 -15.07 2.61
CA SER A 104 -13.06 -15.44 1.23
C SER A 104 -13.41 -14.39 0.17
N ARG A 105 -13.67 -13.13 0.56
CA ARG A 105 -14.13 -12.06 -0.35
C ARG A 105 -13.15 -10.90 -0.41
N VAL A 106 -11.91 -11.18 -0.79
CA VAL A 106 -10.95 -10.11 -1.07
C VAL A 106 -11.38 -9.42 -2.35
N ILE A 107 -11.58 -8.11 -2.29
CA ILE A 107 -11.74 -7.29 -3.48
C ILE A 107 -10.36 -6.77 -3.84
N THR A 108 -9.73 -7.34 -4.86
CA THR A 108 -8.48 -6.78 -5.39
C THR A 108 -8.80 -5.60 -6.30
N ASP A 109 -8.22 -4.43 -6.00
CA ASP A 109 -8.34 -3.24 -6.84
C ASP A 109 -7.33 -3.30 -8.00
N VAL A 110 -7.66 -2.68 -9.12
CA VAL A 110 -6.71 -2.57 -10.23
C VAL A 110 -5.54 -1.64 -9.84
N PRO A 111 -4.28 -2.05 -10.06
CA PRO A 111 -3.12 -1.22 -9.76
C PRO A 111 -3.13 0.10 -10.53
N HIS A 112 -2.84 1.20 -9.85
CA HIS A 112 -2.82 2.53 -10.47
C HIS A 112 -1.82 3.49 -9.82
N CYS A 113 -1.50 4.58 -10.52
CA CYS A 113 -0.50 5.56 -10.13
C CYS A 113 -0.98 6.99 -10.34
N VAL A 114 -0.48 7.90 -9.51
CA VAL A 114 -0.43 9.33 -9.83
C VAL A 114 0.99 9.70 -10.25
N HIS A 115 1.09 10.55 -11.28
CA HIS A 115 2.36 11.04 -11.79
C HIS A 115 2.71 12.38 -11.14
N LEU A 116 3.96 12.51 -10.70
CA LEU A 116 4.44 13.75 -10.07
C LEU A 116 5.06 14.71 -11.10
N LEU A 117 4.91 16.01 -10.86
CA LEU A 117 5.64 17.06 -11.56
C LEU A 117 7.14 16.86 -11.34
N ALA A 118 7.94 17.17 -12.36
CA ALA A 118 9.38 16.89 -12.39
C ALA A 118 9.76 15.39 -12.28
N GLY A 119 8.81 14.49 -12.59
CA GLY A 119 9.04 13.06 -12.68
C GLY A 119 8.80 12.31 -11.36
N GLY A 120 8.77 10.98 -11.47
CA GLY A 120 8.38 10.09 -10.38
C GLY A 120 6.87 9.79 -10.34
N ARG A 121 6.49 8.83 -9.50
CA ARG A 121 5.12 8.32 -9.39
C ARG A 121 4.82 7.89 -7.96
N ILE A 122 3.54 7.90 -7.58
CA ILE A 122 3.04 7.19 -6.40
C ILE A 122 2.03 6.17 -6.90
N CYS A 123 2.35 4.89 -6.72
CA CYS A 123 1.57 3.78 -7.22
C CYS A 123 0.96 2.98 -6.07
N TRP A 124 -0.31 2.61 -6.23
CA TRP A 124 -1.06 1.75 -5.33
C TRP A 124 -1.22 0.36 -5.95
N VAL A 125 -0.92 -0.67 -5.16
CA VAL A 125 -1.25 -2.05 -5.49
C VAL A 125 -1.93 -2.71 -4.30
N HIS A 126 -3.18 -3.12 -4.49
CA HIS A 126 -3.95 -3.79 -3.45
C HIS A 126 -3.55 -5.26 -3.37
N SER A 127 -2.91 -5.66 -2.28
CA SER A 127 -2.59 -7.06 -1.95
C SER A 127 -2.67 -7.21 -0.45
N VAL A 128 -3.58 -8.07 0.02
CA VAL A 128 -4.01 -8.05 1.41
C VAL A 128 -3.26 -9.03 2.29
N ARG A 129 -2.68 -10.07 1.69
CA ARG A 129 -2.00 -11.15 2.39
C ARG A 129 -0.53 -11.18 2.06
N GLY A 130 0.33 -11.30 3.07
CA GLY A 130 1.77 -11.36 2.85
C GLY A 130 2.24 -12.56 2.01
N GLU A 131 1.48 -13.65 1.93
CA GLU A 131 1.75 -14.78 1.03
C GLU A 131 1.76 -14.36 -0.45
N GLU A 132 0.99 -13.33 -0.81
CA GLU A 132 0.88 -12.81 -2.18
C GLU A 132 2.11 -11.97 -2.57
N PHE A 133 2.84 -11.44 -1.59
CA PHE A 133 3.90 -10.46 -1.84
C PHE A 133 5.14 -11.13 -2.42
N ALA A 134 5.52 -12.28 -1.84
CA ALA A 134 6.83 -12.87 -2.01
C ALA A 134 6.79 -14.39 -2.22
N ASP A 135 5.72 -14.94 -2.80
CA ASP A 135 5.64 -16.36 -3.14
C ASP A 135 6.85 -16.78 -3.98
N ALA A 136 7.52 -17.85 -3.55
CA ALA A 136 8.70 -18.41 -4.20
C ALA A 136 8.34 -19.27 -5.42
N ASN A 137 7.07 -19.59 -5.64
CA ASN A 137 6.62 -20.40 -6.77
C ASN A 137 6.94 -19.71 -8.12
N PRO A 138 7.83 -20.28 -8.95
CA PRO A 138 8.20 -19.66 -10.22
C PRO A 138 7.04 -19.66 -11.24
N GLN A 139 6.04 -20.53 -11.08
CA GLN A 139 4.86 -20.60 -11.95
C GLN A 139 3.77 -19.59 -11.57
N ALA A 140 3.82 -19.08 -10.34
CA ALA A 140 2.93 -18.08 -9.80
C ALA A 140 3.74 -17.12 -8.91
N PRO A 141 4.62 -16.30 -9.51
CA PRO A 141 5.51 -15.44 -8.75
C PRO A 141 4.72 -14.46 -7.89
N GLY A 142 5.22 -14.20 -6.68
CA GLY A 142 4.67 -13.15 -5.82
C GLY A 142 4.67 -11.77 -6.51
N LEU A 143 3.79 -10.90 -6.04
CA LEU A 143 3.57 -9.56 -6.58
C LEU A 143 4.86 -8.75 -6.68
N LEU A 144 5.72 -8.79 -5.66
CA LEU A 144 6.96 -8.01 -5.66
C LEU A 144 7.93 -8.49 -6.73
N GLN A 145 8.03 -9.80 -6.98
CA GLN A 145 8.84 -10.35 -8.06
C GLN A 145 8.31 -9.90 -9.43
N VAL A 146 6.98 -9.85 -9.61
CA VAL A 146 6.39 -9.34 -10.85
C VAL A 146 6.74 -7.86 -11.03
N LEU A 147 6.55 -7.02 -10.00
CA LEU A 147 6.89 -5.60 -10.03
C LEU A 147 8.37 -5.37 -10.37
N GLN A 148 9.27 -6.00 -9.62
CA GLN A 148 10.73 -5.87 -9.75
C GLN A 148 11.27 -6.31 -11.11
N LYS A 149 10.65 -7.32 -11.74
CA LYS A 149 11.09 -7.82 -13.06
C LYS A 149 10.57 -7.01 -14.24
N THR A 150 9.59 -6.12 -14.02
CA THR A 150 8.81 -5.56 -15.14
C THR A 150 8.66 -4.05 -15.12
N VAL A 151 8.19 -3.46 -14.02
CA VAL A 151 7.77 -2.03 -13.96
C VAL A 151 8.52 -1.21 -12.93
N ALA A 152 9.17 -1.87 -11.96
CA ALA A 152 9.93 -1.18 -10.93
C ALA A 152 11.38 -0.94 -11.37
N SER A 153 11.90 0.20 -10.95
CA SER A 153 13.31 0.59 -11.10
C SER A 153 14.11 0.27 -9.83
N PRO A 154 15.43 0.00 -9.92
CA PRO A 154 16.31 -0.11 -8.77
C PRO A 154 16.25 1.07 -7.78
N GLN A 155 15.87 2.27 -8.27
CA GLN A 155 15.73 3.47 -7.45
C GLN A 155 14.35 3.59 -6.78
N ASP A 156 13.40 2.71 -7.08
CA ASP A 156 12.07 2.80 -6.50
C ASP A 156 12.05 2.50 -5.00
N VAL A 157 11.02 3.01 -4.32
CA VAL A 157 10.78 2.82 -2.90
C VAL A 157 9.55 1.94 -2.72
N PHE A 158 9.67 0.88 -1.93
CA PHE A 158 8.59 -0.02 -1.57
C PHE A 158 8.14 0.24 -0.14
N PHE A 159 6.92 0.75 0.03
CA PHE A 159 6.27 0.92 1.32
C PHE A 159 5.14 -0.09 1.46
N LEU A 160 5.40 -1.12 2.25
CA LEU A 160 4.62 -2.35 2.28
C LEU A 160 3.90 -2.50 3.61
N ASN A 161 2.70 -3.07 3.59
CA ASN A 161 2.01 -3.55 4.78
C ASN A 161 1.21 -4.78 4.44
N PHE A 162 1.34 -5.80 5.29
CA PHE A 162 0.31 -6.80 5.45
C PHE A 162 0.25 -7.16 6.92
N GLY A 163 -0.91 -7.59 7.37
CA GLY A 163 -1.09 -8.02 8.74
C GLY A 163 -2.54 -8.00 9.13
N ARG A 164 -3.32 -7.01 8.67
CA ARG A 164 -4.74 -6.96 9.04
C ARG A 164 -5.54 -8.18 8.62
N TRP A 165 -5.13 -8.85 7.54
CA TRP A 165 -5.75 -10.10 7.09
C TRP A 165 -5.18 -11.36 7.76
N HIS A 166 -4.14 -11.18 8.57
CA HIS A 166 -3.52 -12.20 9.44
C HIS A 166 -3.97 -12.08 10.90
N PHE A 167 -4.70 -11.04 11.29
CA PHE A 167 -5.25 -10.93 12.64
C PHE A 167 -6.55 -10.14 12.67
N THR A 168 -7.34 -10.38 13.71
CA THR A 168 -8.32 -9.37 14.16
C THR A 168 -8.21 -9.24 15.66
N ASN A 169 -8.63 -8.12 16.23
CA ASN A 169 -8.67 -7.99 17.68
C ASN A 169 -9.49 -9.10 18.34
N CYS A 170 -10.56 -9.54 17.69
CA CYS A 170 -11.47 -10.53 18.24
C CYS A 170 -10.98 -11.97 18.12
N ARG A 171 -10.16 -12.29 17.10
CA ARG A 171 -9.64 -13.65 16.84
C ARG A 171 -8.16 -13.82 17.18
N GLY A 172 -7.46 -12.74 17.48
CA GLY A 172 -6.01 -12.74 17.66
C GLY A 172 -5.24 -12.88 16.34
N LEU A 173 -3.94 -13.12 16.48
CA LEU A 173 -2.98 -13.28 15.38
C LEU A 173 -2.94 -14.73 14.90
N GLN A 174 -3.10 -14.93 13.59
CA GLN A 174 -2.75 -16.18 12.91
C GLN A 174 -1.23 -16.24 12.77
N GLN A 175 -0.55 -16.64 13.85
CA GLN A 175 0.90 -16.48 13.96
C GLN A 175 1.65 -17.22 12.85
N GLU A 176 1.37 -18.49 12.61
CA GLU A 176 2.10 -19.28 11.61
C GLU A 176 2.07 -18.69 10.18
N PRO A 177 0.90 -18.41 9.56
CA PRO A 177 0.87 -17.84 8.22
C PRO A 177 1.49 -16.44 8.18
N TYR A 178 1.34 -15.63 9.24
CA TYR A 178 1.98 -14.31 9.32
C TYR A 178 3.50 -14.41 9.37
N SER A 179 4.04 -15.27 10.24
CA SER A 179 5.48 -15.51 10.37
C SER A 179 6.07 -16.03 9.06
N ARG A 180 5.37 -16.97 8.38
CA ARG A 180 5.78 -17.50 7.08
C ARG A 180 5.86 -16.40 6.02
N ALA A 181 4.84 -15.55 5.93
CA ALA A 181 4.82 -14.44 4.98
C ALA A 181 5.94 -13.43 5.25
N LEU A 182 6.21 -13.11 6.52
CA LEU A 182 7.33 -12.24 6.90
C LEU A 182 8.69 -12.86 6.53
N GLN A 183 8.86 -14.17 6.71
CA GLN A 183 10.08 -14.88 6.31
C GLN A 183 10.27 -14.84 4.79
N GLN A 184 9.20 -15.09 4.02
CA GLN A 184 9.24 -15.02 2.55
C GLN A 184 9.59 -13.61 2.06
N LEU A 185 8.98 -12.57 2.64
CA LEU A 185 9.33 -11.17 2.34
C LEU A 185 10.81 -10.88 2.66
N GLY A 186 11.29 -11.30 3.83
CA GLY A 186 12.67 -11.12 4.24
C GLY A 186 13.68 -11.83 3.32
N GLN A 187 13.37 -13.06 2.93
CA GLN A 187 14.17 -13.83 1.97
C GLN A 187 14.23 -13.15 0.60
N LEU A 188 13.09 -12.70 0.08
CA LEU A 188 13.04 -11.97 -1.18
C LEU A 188 13.87 -10.68 -1.11
N TYR A 189 13.73 -9.89 -0.04
CA TYR A 189 14.52 -8.68 0.13
C TYR A 189 16.02 -8.99 0.20
N GLN A 190 16.43 -10.00 0.98
CA GLN A 190 17.83 -10.39 1.06
C GLN A 190 18.41 -10.77 -0.31
N ALA A 191 17.61 -11.44 -1.16
CA ALA A 191 18.01 -11.82 -2.52
C ALA A 191 18.05 -10.63 -3.50
N THR A 192 17.26 -9.57 -3.25
CA THR A 192 17.03 -8.48 -4.22
C THR A 192 17.55 -7.13 -3.76
N LYS A 193 17.98 -6.96 -2.51
CA LYS A 193 18.40 -5.67 -1.93
C LYS A 193 19.56 -4.98 -2.64
N GLY A 194 20.38 -5.74 -3.40
CA GLY A 194 21.43 -5.16 -4.25
C GLY A 194 20.86 -4.35 -5.43
N SER A 195 19.66 -4.71 -5.88
CA SER A 195 18.95 -4.02 -6.96
C SER A 195 17.80 -3.16 -6.42
N PHE A 196 17.10 -3.59 -5.37
CA PHE A 196 15.95 -2.87 -4.80
C PHE A 196 16.17 -2.62 -3.29
N PRO A 197 17.09 -1.71 -2.91
CA PRO A 197 17.49 -1.52 -1.52
C PRO A 197 16.45 -0.79 -0.66
N HIS A 198 15.49 -0.08 -1.27
CA HIS A 198 14.59 0.81 -0.55
C HIS A 198 13.25 0.13 -0.25
N LEU A 199 13.24 -0.74 0.76
CA LEU A 199 12.04 -1.40 1.25
C LEU A 199 11.77 -1.03 2.71
N LEU A 200 10.53 -0.68 3.00
CA LEU A 200 10.02 -0.38 4.34
C LEU A 200 8.78 -1.26 4.59
N PHE A 201 8.78 -1.96 5.72
CA PHE A 201 7.60 -2.70 6.18
C PHE A 201 6.91 -1.93 7.30
N LYS A 202 5.66 -1.56 7.09
CA LYS A 202 4.78 -0.94 8.11
C LYS A 202 4.05 -2.03 8.88
N VAL A 203 3.99 -1.93 10.20
CA VAL A 203 3.04 -2.71 11.00
C VAL A 203 1.66 -2.05 10.94
N PRO A 204 0.55 -2.79 10.76
CA PRO A 204 -0.79 -2.21 10.74
C PRO A 204 -1.08 -1.32 11.96
N ALA A 205 -1.81 -0.24 11.74
CA ALA A 205 -2.33 0.60 12.81
C ALA A 205 -3.30 -0.20 13.71
N HIS A 206 -3.49 0.28 14.93
CA HIS A 206 -4.42 -0.33 15.88
C HIS A 206 -5.86 -0.28 15.37
N ASP A 207 -6.64 -1.32 15.66
CA ASP A 207 -8.06 -1.42 15.36
C ASP A 207 -8.85 -1.17 16.65
N HIS A 208 -9.93 -0.41 16.61
CA HIS A 208 -10.77 -0.12 17.78
C HIS A 208 -12.14 -0.80 17.74
N THR A 209 -12.29 -1.80 16.88
CA THR A 209 -13.46 -2.67 16.80
C THR A 209 -13.64 -3.44 18.10
N ALA A 210 -14.80 -3.27 18.74
CA ALA A 210 -15.15 -4.00 19.94
C ALA A 210 -15.43 -5.48 19.64
N CYS A 211 -15.25 -6.34 20.63
CA CYS A 211 -15.46 -7.77 20.50
C CYS A 211 -16.46 -8.29 21.52
N LYS A 212 -17.22 -9.30 21.12
CA LYS A 212 -18.09 -10.08 22.01
C LYS A 212 -17.98 -11.54 21.60
N ASP A 213 -17.60 -12.40 22.54
CA ASP A 213 -17.48 -13.85 22.33
C ASP A 213 -16.58 -14.21 21.12
N GLY A 214 -15.46 -13.49 20.97
CA GLY A 214 -14.51 -13.68 19.86
C GLY A 214 -14.98 -13.17 18.50
N GLN A 215 -16.14 -12.52 18.45
CA GLN A 215 -16.72 -11.93 17.23
C GLN A 215 -16.70 -10.41 17.29
N ARG A 216 -16.70 -9.78 16.12
CA ARG A 216 -16.81 -8.32 15.95
C ARG A 216 -18.18 -7.86 16.46
N LEU A 217 -18.18 -6.85 17.33
CA LEU A 217 -19.37 -6.16 17.81
C LEU A 217 -19.50 -4.83 17.07
N GLU A 218 -20.52 -4.71 16.22
CA GLU A 218 -20.84 -3.46 15.55
C GLU A 218 -21.39 -2.44 16.55
N LEU A 219 -20.77 -1.26 16.60
CA LEU A 219 -21.19 -0.14 17.45
C LEU A 219 -21.20 1.13 16.60
N ASP A 220 -22.04 2.10 16.98
CA ASP A 220 -22.07 3.41 16.33
C ASP A 220 -20.81 4.26 16.58
N ARG A 221 -19.91 3.80 17.47
CA ARG A 221 -18.67 4.47 17.82
C ARG A 221 -17.56 3.49 18.16
N CYS A 222 -16.33 3.93 17.96
CA CYS A 222 -15.15 3.18 18.36
C CYS A 222 -14.86 3.36 19.84
N LEU A 223 -14.41 2.27 20.48
CA LEU A 223 -14.14 2.28 21.91
C LEU A 223 -12.63 2.49 22.15
N PRO A 224 -12.25 3.15 23.26
CA PRO A 224 -10.87 3.12 23.72
C PRO A 224 -10.37 1.67 23.82
N ALA A 225 -9.10 1.43 23.51
CA ALA A 225 -8.57 0.07 23.38
C ALA A 225 -8.82 -0.81 24.63
N GLY A 226 -8.69 -0.25 25.83
CA GLY A 226 -8.98 -0.95 27.09
C GLY A 226 -10.46 -1.30 27.36
N ARG A 227 -11.38 -0.85 26.50
CA ARG A 227 -12.83 -1.13 26.59
C ARG A 227 -13.34 -1.98 25.42
N GLY A 228 -12.46 -2.38 24.49
CA GLY A 228 -12.84 -3.12 23.30
C GLY A 228 -13.08 -4.62 23.51
N ASN A 229 -12.85 -5.14 24.73
CA ASN A 229 -12.98 -6.57 25.06
C ASN A 229 -12.12 -7.50 24.17
N TYR A 230 -10.88 -7.07 23.91
CA TYR A 230 -9.84 -7.85 23.23
C TYR A 230 -8.50 -7.65 23.95
N SER A 231 -7.54 -8.52 23.67
CA SER A 231 -6.20 -8.41 24.24
C SER A 231 -5.37 -7.32 23.55
N LEU A 232 -4.88 -6.35 24.31
CA LEU A 232 -3.91 -5.35 23.82
C LEU A 232 -2.55 -5.97 23.45
N ALA A 233 -2.30 -7.22 23.84
CA ALA A 233 -1.08 -7.93 23.50
C ALA A 233 -1.01 -8.27 22.00
N VAL A 234 -2.14 -8.33 21.27
CA VAL A 234 -2.17 -8.72 19.85
C VAL A 234 -1.29 -7.81 18.99
N GLY A 235 -1.38 -6.49 19.18
CA GLY A 235 -0.50 -5.54 18.51
C GLY A 235 0.97 -5.69 18.83
N ARG A 236 1.27 -5.91 20.11
CA ARG A 236 2.64 -6.17 20.54
C ARG A 236 3.18 -7.45 19.88
N SER A 237 2.37 -8.50 19.79
CA SER A 237 2.74 -9.73 19.09
C SER A 237 3.00 -9.48 17.61
N LEU A 238 2.15 -8.70 16.92
CA LEU A 238 2.35 -8.33 15.51
C LEU A 238 3.66 -7.59 15.28
N THR A 239 3.92 -6.53 16.07
CA THR A 239 5.15 -5.73 15.96
C THR A 239 6.37 -6.56 16.32
N ASN A 240 6.30 -7.38 17.37
CA ASN A 240 7.41 -8.22 17.81
C ASN A 240 7.75 -9.29 16.77
N GLU A 241 6.75 -9.95 16.19
CA GLU A 241 6.94 -10.98 15.17
C GLU A 241 7.57 -10.37 13.91
N ALA A 242 7.02 -9.25 13.43
CA ALA A 242 7.56 -8.51 12.29
C ALA A 242 9.01 -8.07 12.54
N THR A 243 9.29 -7.43 13.67
CA THR A 243 10.63 -6.96 14.02
C THR A 243 11.60 -8.13 14.17
N SER A 244 11.21 -9.20 14.87
CA SER A 244 12.05 -10.38 15.12
C SER A 244 12.45 -11.09 13.83
N ILE A 245 11.54 -11.20 12.87
CA ILE A 245 11.81 -11.87 11.60
C ILE A 245 12.54 -10.92 10.63
N LEU A 246 11.97 -9.75 10.34
CA LEU A 246 12.43 -8.87 9.27
C LEU A 246 13.79 -8.20 9.58
N SER A 247 14.12 -7.98 10.86
CA SER A 247 15.44 -7.46 11.24
C SER A 247 16.59 -8.40 10.87
N LYS A 248 16.36 -9.73 10.87
CA LYS A 248 17.37 -10.72 10.43
C LYS A 248 17.76 -10.56 8.96
N TYR A 249 16.87 -9.97 8.16
CA TYR A 249 17.08 -9.70 6.73
C TYR A 249 17.43 -8.23 6.46
N GLY A 250 17.51 -7.40 7.51
CA GLY A 250 17.79 -5.97 7.39
C GLY A 250 16.66 -5.16 6.76
N VAL A 251 15.41 -5.64 6.81
CA VAL A 251 14.22 -4.86 6.40
C VAL A 251 13.79 -3.97 7.56
N PRO A 252 13.76 -2.63 7.39
CA PRO A 252 13.29 -1.77 8.47
C PRO A 252 11.77 -1.88 8.68
N VAL A 253 11.41 -1.99 9.96
CA VAL A 253 10.03 -2.09 10.43
C VAL A 253 9.58 -0.76 11.01
N LEU A 254 8.48 -0.24 10.50
CA LEU A 254 7.81 0.95 10.98
C LEU A 254 6.67 0.54 11.91
N ASP A 255 6.90 0.65 13.21
CA ASP A 255 5.86 0.44 14.22
C ASP A 255 4.98 1.68 14.34
N THR A 256 3.81 1.62 13.70
CA THR A 256 2.76 2.64 13.82
C THR A 256 1.63 2.21 14.74
N TYR A 257 1.70 0.98 15.29
CA TYR A 257 0.68 0.43 16.17
C TYR A 257 0.60 1.22 17.47
N ASN A 258 1.74 1.39 18.17
CA ASN A 258 1.75 2.06 19.47
C ASN A 258 1.25 3.51 19.42
N LEU A 259 1.55 4.22 18.32
CA LEU A 259 1.04 5.57 18.09
C LEU A 259 -0.49 5.61 18.04
N THR A 260 -1.11 4.57 17.50
CA THR A 260 -2.54 4.54 17.19
C THR A 260 -3.39 3.89 18.28
N VAL A 261 -2.81 3.23 19.29
CA VAL A 261 -3.55 2.61 20.42
C VAL A 261 -4.47 3.59 21.16
N GLY A 262 -4.05 4.85 21.30
CA GLY A 262 -4.86 5.89 21.97
C GLY A 262 -5.90 6.56 21.06
N MET A 263 -5.84 6.33 19.75
CA MET A 263 -6.50 7.15 18.73
C MET A 263 -7.87 6.62 18.31
N HIS A 264 -8.64 6.00 19.21
CA HIS A 264 -9.99 5.49 18.92
C HIS A 264 -10.94 6.53 18.32
N MET A 265 -10.76 7.81 18.64
CA MET A 265 -11.56 8.91 18.08
C MET A 265 -11.14 9.33 16.67
N ALA A 266 -10.02 8.84 16.13
CA ALA A 266 -9.50 9.22 14.81
C ALA A 266 -10.07 8.38 13.65
N HIS A 267 -10.91 7.40 13.96
CA HIS A 267 -11.53 6.51 13.00
C HIS A 267 -12.62 7.21 12.16
N ILE A 268 -12.92 6.70 10.97
CA ILE A 268 -14.10 7.11 10.21
C ILE A 268 -15.35 6.70 11.03
N ALA A 269 -16.42 7.49 11.02
CA ALA A 269 -17.60 7.16 11.82
C ALA A 269 -18.14 5.76 11.45
N ARG A 270 -18.50 4.98 12.49
CA ARG A 270 -18.91 3.56 12.43
C ARG A 270 -17.87 2.57 11.90
N ASP A 271 -16.71 3.02 11.45
CA ASP A 271 -15.64 2.19 10.95
C ASP A 271 -14.42 2.27 11.86
N CYS A 272 -14.32 1.30 12.77
CA CYS A 272 -13.24 1.25 13.75
C CYS A 272 -11.96 0.60 13.25
N LEU A 273 -11.87 0.34 11.94
CA LEU A 273 -10.67 -0.14 11.28
C LEU A 273 -9.98 1.00 10.52
N HIS A 274 -10.73 1.76 9.73
CA HIS A 274 -10.16 2.81 8.89
C HIS A 274 -10.11 4.16 9.60
N TYR A 275 -9.07 4.95 9.28
CA TYR A 275 -8.82 6.24 9.90
C TYR A 275 -9.25 7.39 9.00
N CYS A 276 -9.63 8.49 9.62
CA CYS A 276 -9.88 9.75 8.94
C CYS A 276 -8.61 10.36 8.35
N SER A 277 -8.78 11.06 7.23
CA SER A 277 -7.78 11.93 6.62
C SER A 277 -8.36 13.35 6.50
N PRO A 278 -7.63 14.41 6.93
CA PRO A 278 -6.32 14.34 7.55
C PRO A 278 -6.35 13.70 8.95
N GLY A 279 -5.34 12.91 9.29
CA GLY A 279 -5.26 12.12 10.52
C GLY A 279 -4.09 11.14 10.53
N VAL A 280 -4.37 9.87 10.88
CA VAL A 280 -3.34 8.83 11.04
C VAL A 280 -2.56 8.55 9.75
N PRO A 281 -3.19 8.47 8.56
CA PRO A 281 -2.44 8.29 7.31
C PRO A 281 -1.31 9.31 7.10
N GLU A 282 -1.51 10.58 7.44
CA GLU A 282 -0.49 11.63 7.33
C GLU A 282 0.63 11.45 8.36
N ALA A 283 0.31 11.01 9.58
CA ALA A 283 1.32 10.63 10.56
C ALA A 283 2.19 9.45 10.08
N GLU A 284 1.58 8.49 9.39
CA GLU A 284 2.30 7.37 8.77
C GLU A 284 3.18 7.81 7.59
N ILE A 285 2.71 8.76 6.77
CA ILE A 285 3.51 9.37 5.70
C ILE A 285 4.75 10.06 6.29
N PHE A 286 4.60 10.78 7.39
CA PHE A 286 5.73 11.36 8.11
C PHE A 286 6.67 10.29 8.68
N ALA A 287 6.14 9.20 9.26
CA ALA A 287 6.93 8.08 9.74
C ALA A 287 7.75 7.43 8.62
N MET A 288 7.13 7.21 7.45
CA MET A 288 7.79 6.74 6.23
C MET A 288 8.91 7.68 5.82
N TYR A 289 8.65 8.98 5.70
CA TYR A 289 9.66 9.99 5.33
C TYR A 289 10.89 9.94 6.25
N LYS A 290 10.69 9.90 7.58
CA LYS A 290 11.79 9.77 8.54
C LYS A 290 12.59 8.48 8.32
N ALA A 291 11.92 7.36 8.08
CA ALA A 291 12.59 6.09 7.86
C ALA A 291 13.44 6.09 6.59
N LEU A 292 12.92 6.65 5.48
CA LEU A 292 13.69 6.81 4.25
C LEU A 292 14.94 7.67 4.47
N ARG A 293 14.80 8.78 5.21
CA ARG A 293 15.95 9.64 5.58
C ARG A 293 16.98 8.89 6.43
N ARG A 294 16.55 8.08 7.40
CA ARG A 294 17.44 7.25 8.23
C ARG A 294 18.14 6.16 7.44
N GLN A 295 17.51 5.60 6.41
CA GLN A 295 18.12 4.67 5.46
C GLN A 295 19.10 5.36 4.48
N GLY A 296 19.31 6.67 4.60
CA GLY A 296 20.21 7.42 3.72
C GLY A 296 19.63 7.65 2.33
N LEU A 297 18.30 7.55 2.14
CA LEU A 297 17.69 7.91 0.87
C LEU A 297 17.92 9.40 0.60
N THR A 298 18.65 9.68 -0.47
CA THR A 298 18.92 11.03 -0.97
C THR A 298 18.15 11.29 -2.26
N PRO A 299 17.86 12.58 -2.57
CA PRO A 299 17.38 12.97 -3.88
C PRO A 299 18.31 12.42 -4.96
N LEU A 300 17.74 11.92 -6.06
CA LEU A 300 18.55 11.59 -7.23
C LEU A 300 19.26 12.85 -7.70
N SER A 301 20.55 12.75 -8.03
CA SER A 301 21.23 13.84 -8.73
C SER A 301 20.37 14.14 -9.94
N SER A 302 19.89 15.39 -10.06
CA SER A 302 19.29 15.84 -11.31
C SER A 302 20.30 15.47 -12.36
N SER A 303 19.94 14.54 -13.26
CA SER A 303 20.75 14.21 -14.43
C SER A 303 20.85 15.51 -15.18
N SER A 304 21.86 16.32 -14.82
CA SER A 304 22.20 17.57 -15.47
C SER A 304 22.33 17.11 -16.89
N SER A 305 21.33 17.50 -17.68
CA SER A 305 21.23 17.13 -19.06
C SER A 305 22.45 17.81 -19.64
N SER A 306 23.58 17.12 -19.58
CA SER A 306 24.79 17.49 -20.26
C SER A 306 24.39 17.27 -21.69
N SER A 307 23.70 18.28 -22.22
CA SER A 307 23.76 18.74 -23.58
C SER A 307 25.24 19.00 -23.84
N SER A 308 26.00 17.91 -23.88
CA SER A 308 27.22 17.79 -24.63
C SER A 308 26.79 18.07 -26.06
N SER A 309 26.80 19.35 -26.40
CA SER A 309 26.99 19.86 -27.74
C SER A 309 28.33 19.34 -28.24
N SER A 310 28.43 18.03 -28.46
CA SER A 310 29.56 17.41 -29.11
C SER A 310 29.35 17.64 -30.60
N SER A 311 29.99 18.70 -31.08
CA SER A 311 30.36 18.89 -32.47
C SER A 311 30.82 17.57 -33.08
N SER A 312 30.09 17.15 -34.11
CA SER A 312 30.33 15.96 -34.90
C SER A 312 31.74 15.92 -35.50
N SER A 313 32.53 14.92 -35.12
CA SER A 313 33.62 14.41 -35.95
C SER A 313 33.40 12.90 -36.10
N SER A 314 33.02 12.54 -37.32
CA SER A 314 32.67 11.21 -37.81
C SER A 314 33.87 10.26 -37.87
N SER A 315 33.76 9.09 -37.23
CA SER A 315 34.51 7.90 -37.63
C SER A 315 33.78 6.64 -37.20
N SER A 316 33.43 5.83 -38.19
CA SER A 316 32.62 4.62 -38.16
C SER A 316 33.42 3.37 -37.81
N SER A 317 32.98 2.61 -36.79
CA SER A 317 33.35 1.20 -36.57
C SER A 317 32.26 0.47 -35.79
N ALA A 318 31.75 -0.63 -36.34
CA ALA A 318 30.68 -1.46 -35.80
C ALA A 318 31.15 -2.36 -34.64
N SER A 319 30.31 -2.55 -33.61
CA SER A 319 30.32 -3.72 -32.72
C SER A 319 29.02 -3.81 -31.94
N ALA A 320 28.43 -5.00 -31.91
CA ALA A 320 27.14 -5.34 -31.33
C ALA A 320 27.23 -5.54 -29.80
N ALA A 321 26.32 -4.93 -29.05
CA ALA A 321 25.98 -5.32 -27.68
C ALA A 321 24.50 -5.01 -27.41
N THR A 322 23.69 -6.06 -27.34
CA THR A 322 22.30 -6.07 -26.89
C THR A 322 22.23 -6.05 -25.36
N GLY A 323 21.57 -5.05 -24.78
CA GLY A 323 21.32 -4.96 -23.34
C GLY A 323 20.73 -3.62 -22.93
N GLY A 324 19.70 -3.15 -23.65
CA GLY A 324 19.02 -1.89 -23.37
C GLY A 324 18.05 -2.02 -22.21
N SER A 325 18.23 -1.20 -21.18
CA SER A 325 17.13 -0.71 -20.34
C SER A 325 17.44 0.72 -19.94
N ALA A 326 17.28 1.60 -20.92
CA ALA A 326 17.27 3.04 -20.76
C ALA A 326 16.01 3.55 -21.47
N ASP A 327 14.84 3.09 -21.00
CA ASP A 327 13.58 3.81 -21.24
C ASP A 327 13.58 5.07 -20.37
N ALA A 328 14.48 5.99 -20.73
CA ALA A 328 14.53 7.33 -20.22
C ALA A 328 13.35 8.09 -20.84
N ALA A 329 12.28 8.26 -20.06
CA ALA A 329 11.22 9.24 -20.30
C ALA A 329 10.53 9.19 -21.68
N ALA A 330 10.54 8.04 -22.37
CA ALA A 330 9.73 7.84 -23.55
C ALA A 330 8.26 8.00 -23.14
N ASN A 331 7.62 9.08 -23.61
CA ASN A 331 6.21 9.45 -23.44
C ASN A 331 5.38 8.36 -22.77
N HIS A 332 5.37 8.33 -21.43
CA HIS A 332 4.52 7.41 -20.70
C HIS A 332 3.07 7.82 -21.00
N VAL A 333 2.46 7.12 -21.95
CA VAL A 333 1.04 7.28 -22.26
C VAL A 333 0.29 6.83 -21.01
N CYS A 334 -0.21 7.81 -20.26
CA CYS A 334 -1.15 7.54 -19.18
C CYS A 334 -2.37 6.89 -19.78
N VAL A 335 -2.65 5.65 -19.37
CA VAL A 335 -3.93 5.00 -19.65
C VAL A 335 -4.84 5.32 -18.46
N PRO A 336 -5.88 6.15 -18.62
CA PRO A 336 -6.73 6.55 -17.52
C PRO A 336 -7.32 5.33 -16.79
N VAL A 337 -7.30 5.37 -15.46
CA VAL A 337 -7.86 4.27 -14.64
C VAL A 337 -9.38 4.20 -14.79
N SER A 338 -10.05 5.27 -15.22
CA SER A 338 -11.49 5.21 -15.56
C SER A 338 -11.81 4.12 -16.58
N ASP A 339 -10.86 3.77 -17.44
CA ASP A 339 -11.01 2.74 -18.47
C ASP A 339 -10.70 1.33 -17.93
N THR A 340 -10.20 1.23 -16.69
CA THR A 340 -9.76 0.00 -16.03
C THR A 340 -10.33 -0.19 -14.61
N ASN A 341 -11.20 0.71 -14.13
CA ASN A 341 -11.73 0.73 -12.76
C ASN A 341 -12.52 -0.54 -12.37
N LYS A 342 -12.85 -1.38 -13.35
CA LYS A 342 -13.26 -2.76 -13.12
C LYS A 342 -12.25 -3.67 -13.81
N PRO A 343 -11.74 -4.71 -13.15
CA PRO A 343 -10.97 -5.72 -13.85
C PRO A 343 -11.84 -6.23 -15.03
N PRO A 344 -11.30 -6.28 -16.26
CA PRO A 344 -12.04 -6.82 -17.40
C PRO A 344 -12.59 -8.21 -17.10
N ALA A 345 -13.70 -8.58 -17.74
CA ALA A 345 -14.28 -9.92 -17.58
C ALA A 345 -13.20 -11.01 -17.75
N GLY A 346 -13.18 -11.99 -16.85
CA GLY A 346 -12.18 -13.07 -16.83
C GLY A 346 -10.86 -12.73 -16.14
N TRP A 347 -10.72 -11.55 -15.52
CA TRP A 347 -9.54 -11.23 -14.69
C TRP A 347 -9.72 -11.66 -13.23
N SER A 348 -10.95 -11.71 -12.74
CA SER A 348 -11.27 -12.17 -11.39
C SER A 348 -12.53 -13.01 -11.40
N ALA A 349 -12.39 -14.26 -10.93
CA ALA A 349 -13.53 -15.14 -10.72
C ALA A 349 -14.54 -14.52 -9.75
N TYR A 350 -14.06 -13.73 -8.77
CA TYR A 350 -14.91 -13.04 -7.80
C TYR A 350 -15.74 -11.92 -8.46
N TYR A 351 -15.12 -10.99 -9.19
CA TYR A 351 -15.88 -9.95 -9.90
C TYR A 351 -16.83 -10.55 -10.93
N ASP A 352 -16.40 -11.57 -11.67
CA ASP A 352 -17.27 -12.27 -12.62
C ASP A 352 -18.47 -12.91 -11.89
N SER A 353 -18.27 -13.49 -10.69
CA SER A 353 -19.36 -14.06 -9.88
C SER A 353 -20.34 -13.00 -9.36
N LEU A 354 -19.85 -11.83 -8.92
CA LEU A 354 -20.70 -10.73 -8.48
C LEU A 354 -21.51 -10.15 -9.64
N VAL A 355 -20.88 -9.96 -10.81
CA VAL A 355 -21.57 -9.46 -12.00
C VAL A 355 -22.65 -10.46 -12.43
N ARG A 356 -22.33 -11.75 -12.53
CA ARG A 356 -23.30 -12.82 -12.85
C ARG A 356 -24.47 -12.85 -11.86
N ASN A 357 -24.18 -12.80 -10.56
CA ASN A 357 -25.21 -12.82 -9.51
C ASN A 357 -26.05 -11.52 -9.48
N SER A 358 -25.47 -10.37 -9.84
CA SER A 358 -26.21 -9.11 -9.93
C SER A 358 -27.16 -9.07 -11.14
N THR A 359 -26.84 -9.80 -12.21
CA THR A 359 -27.71 -9.94 -13.39
C THR A 359 -28.77 -11.02 -13.23
N SER A 360 -28.56 -11.99 -12.33
CA SER A 360 -29.60 -12.95 -11.94
C SER A 360 -30.53 -12.33 -10.88
N LYS A 361 -31.37 -11.38 -11.29
CA LYS A 361 -32.66 -11.17 -10.62
C LYS A 361 -33.61 -12.33 -10.95
N GLN A 362 -33.20 -13.57 -10.67
CA GLN A 362 -34.20 -14.58 -10.39
C GLN A 362 -34.63 -14.33 -8.94
N PRO A 363 -35.93 -14.16 -8.67
CA PRO A 363 -36.40 -14.08 -7.29
C PRO A 363 -35.93 -15.35 -6.59
N MET A 364 -35.14 -15.20 -5.53
CA MET A 364 -34.91 -16.33 -4.62
C MET A 364 -36.27 -16.71 -4.07
N ALA A 365 -36.86 -17.75 -4.63
CA ALA A 365 -37.91 -18.47 -3.94
C ALA A 365 -37.31 -18.91 -2.61
N LEU A 366 -37.95 -18.47 -1.52
CA LEU A 366 -37.72 -19.02 -0.20
C LEU A 366 -38.04 -20.51 -0.27
N GLU A 367 -37.03 -21.35 -0.47
CA GLU A 367 -37.09 -22.74 -0.03
C GLU A 367 -37.03 -22.73 1.49
N ALA A 368 -38.22 -22.60 2.09
CA ALA A 368 -38.50 -23.25 3.35
C ALA A 368 -38.59 -24.74 3.04
N ASP A 369 -37.61 -25.53 3.49
CA ASP A 369 -37.82 -26.83 4.14
C ASP A 369 -36.51 -27.64 4.30
N LEU A 370 -36.43 -28.33 5.45
CA LEU A 370 -35.64 -29.54 5.76
C LEU A 370 -34.16 -29.37 6.18
N TYR A 371 -33.89 -29.16 7.48
CA TYR A 371 -33.71 -30.20 8.53
C TYR A 371 -33.21 -29.58 9.84
#